data_AF-A0A1V5NV86-F1
#
_entry.id   AF-A0A1V5NV86-F1
#
_cell.length_a   1.000
_cell.length_b   1.000
_cell.length_c   1.000
_cell.angle_alpha   90.00
_cell.angle_beta   90.00
_cell.angle_gamma   90.00
#
_symmetry.space_group_name_H-M   'P 1'
#
loop_
_entity.id
_entity.type
_entity.pdbx_description
1 polymer ?
#
loop_
_entity_poly.entity_id
_entity_poly.type
_entity_poly.pdbx_seq_one_letter_code
_entity_poly.pdbx_strand_id
1 'polypeptide(L)'
;MIDTCPNTGELYNWLEIAVSTFKGRFILLEQLHERAKELNSGMPAYLQSPPGMAAFQQAVRQLVAEQILAPVGKKPATPQGLHLKYRVIKSPVIFDAGCAADIIRSIAPPAVLDYYLKNPQDFKRDQPIIDIISNFLRQPQRSLLTVNERAYQLFGDEKFFKGAGKNRSRGETVLRRLGLVYADIGCRETVEPFFSFQSKVFHALANRDIYIIENKDTFWSFKEQTMDKPARIKADLIIYGEGKKIISSFRFVEEYAVNLQRDRFYYFGDLDPEGINIYCLLSAEYPQYDIQPFVAGYQAVLEIGLNKAPVKTPKEQRLIKENVEQFLHTFSPPWAAKIKEHLEQGFYIPQEALSAEEMRERFGVK
;
A
#
# COMPACT_ATOMS: atom_id res chain seq x y z
N MET A 1 48.49 35.23 16.48
CA MET A 1 47.69 35.70 15.33
C MET A 1 46.24 35.51 15.70
N ILE A 2 45.44 36.54 15.50
CA ILE A 2 44.04 36.63 15.97
C ILE A 2 43.20 35.74 15.05
N ASP A 3 42.79 34.57 15.53
CA ASP A 3 41.76 33.76 14.85
C ASP A 3 40.44 34.51 14.97
N THR A 4 40.06 35.17 13.89
CA THR A 4 38.77 35.84 13.77
C THR A 4 37.68 34.78 13.70
N CYS A 5 36.67 34.88 14.57
CA CYS A 5 35.49 34.03 14.47
C CYS A 5 34.88 34.18 13.07
N PRO A 6 34.58 33.09 12.35
CA PRO A 6 34.06 33.18 11.00
C PRO A 6 32.70 33.89 10.99
N ASN A 7 32.56 34.85 10.08
CA ASN A 7 31.35 35.64 9.90
C ASN A 7 30.24 34.72 9.35
N THR A 8 29.03 34.80 9.92
CA THR A 8 27.87 33.97 9.53
C THR A 8 27.58 33.99 8.02
N GLY A 9 27.93 35.08 7.32
CA GLY A 9 27.83 35.19 5.86
C GLY A 9 28.76 34.26 5.07
N GLU A 10 29.96 33.95 5.58
CA GLU A 10 30.90 33.05 4.90
C GLU A 10 30.41 31.60 4.91
N LEU A 11 29.83 31.17 6.03
CA LEU A 11 29.21 29.85 6.15
C LEU A 11 28.01 29.69 5.21
N TYR A 12 27.19 30.72 5.07
CA TYR A 12 26.08 30.73 4.12
C TYR A 12 26.58 30.54 2.68
N ASN A 13 27.47 31.42 2.21
CA ASN A 13 27.98 31.39 0.84
C ASN A 13 28.64 30.04 0.51
N TRP A 14 29.37 29.46 1.47
CA TRP A 14 29.98 28.14 1.32
C TRP A 14 28.94 27.04 1.12
N LEU A 15 27.92 27.01 1.98
CA LEU A 15 26.86 26.02 1.89
C LEU A 15 26.02 26.21 0.62
N GLU A 16 25.78 27.43 0.18
CA GLU A 16 25.13 27.72 -1.10
C GLU A 16 25.89 27.09 -2.27
N ILE A 17 27.22 27.29 -2.34
CA ILE A 17 28.07 26.71 -3.40
C ILE A 17 28.05 25.18 -3.30
N ALA A 18 28.19 24.63 -2.09
CA ALA A 18 28.18 23.19 -1.86
C ALA A 18 26.84 22.54 -2.26
N VAL A 19 25.72 23.20 -1.98
CA VAL A 19 24.39 22.72 -2.38
C VAL A 19 24.15 22.87 -3.88
N SER A 20 24.60 23.97 -4.48
CA SER A 20 24.45 24.23 -5.92
C SER A 20 25.25 23.26 -6.77
N THR A 21 26.41 22.83 -6.29
CA THR A 21 27.28 21.82 -6.95
C THR A 21 26.89 20.38 -6.60
N PHE A 22 25.95 20.17 -5.67
CA PHE A 22 25.53 18.85 -5.23
C PHE A 22 24.80 18.09 -6.35
N LYS A 23 25.31 16.91 -6.70
CA LYS A 23 24.74 16.11 -7.80
C LYS A 23 23.39 15.47 -7.45
N GLY A 24 23.13 15.16 -6.18
CA GLY A 24 21.92 14.46 -5.74
C GLY A 24 20.65 15.33 -5.73
N ARG A 25 19.49 14.66 -5.69
CA ARG A 25 18.16 15.31 -5.58
C ARG A 25 17.80 15.69 -4.14
N PHE A 26 18.35 14.96 -3.18
CA PHE A 26 18.11 15.16 -1.76
C PHE A 26 19.44 15.16 -1.02
N ILE A 27 19.56 16.05 -0.04
CA ILE A 27 20.70 16.16 0.86
C ILE A 27 20.21 15.99 2.30
N LEU A 28 20.93 15.21 3.10
CA LEU A 28 20.63 15.01 4.52
C LEU A 28 21.19 16.19 5.34
N LEU A 29 20.58 16.48 6.49
CA LEU A 29 21.07 17.52 7.40
C LEU A 29 22.50 17.23 7.87
N GLU A 30 22.81 15.96 8.15
CA GLU A 30 24.16 15.51 8.51
C GLU A 30 25.16 15.80 7.39
N GLN A 31 24.77 15.58 6.12
CA GLN A 31 25.63 15.90 4.97
C GLN A 31 25.86 17.41 4.84
N LEU A 32 24.84 18.24 5.08
CA LEU A 32 25.01 19.70 5.14
C LEU A 32 25.95 20.11 6.26
N HIS A 33 25.85 19.44 7.41
CA HIS A 33 26.71 19.70 8.56
C HIS A 33 28.17 19.28 8.30
N GLU A 34 28.42 18.15 7.64
CA GLU A 34 29.76 17.77 7.20
C GLU A 34 30.32 18.77 6.17
N ARG A 35 29.50 19.23 5.22
CA ARG A 35 29.93 20.30 4.30
C ARG A 35 30.27 21.59 5.03
N ALA A 36 29.54 21.96 6.08
CA ALA A 36 29.86 23.15 6.87
C ALA A 36 31.25 23.06 7.54
N LYS A 37 31.66 21.87 7.98
CA LYS A 37 32.99 21.63 8.57
C LYS A 37 34.13 21.82 7.59
N GLU A 38 33.88 21.64 6.29
CA GLU A 38 34.89 21.72 5.22
C GLU A 38 35.32 23.17 4.90
N LEU A 39 34.61 24.18 5.39
CA LEU A 39 34.90 25.58 5.04
C LEU A 39 36.31 26.02 5.46
N ASN A 40 36.75 25.68 6.67
CA ASN A 40 38.14 25.91 7.12
C ASN A 40 38.49 25.02 8.32
N SER A 41 39.77 25.00 8.71
CA SER A 41 40.31 24.17 9.79
C SER A 41 39.71 24.45 11.18
N GLY A 42 39.17 25.65 11.41
CA GLY A 42 38.54 26.04 12.68
C GLY A 42 37.05 25.69 12.78
N MET A 43 36.39 25.43 11.65
CA MET A 43 34.94 25.19 11.61
C MET A 43 34.46 23.97 12.41
N PRO A 44 35.15 22.81 12.41
CA PRO A 44 34.72 21.67 13.21
C PRO A 44 34.57 21.99 14.70
N ALA A 45 35.50 22.76 15.27
CA ALA A 45 35.43 23.19 16.67
C ALA A 45 34.35 24.27 16.88
N TYR A 46 34.24 25.22 15.96
CA TYR A 46 33.24 26.29 16.03
C TYR A 46 31.80 25.76 15.99
N LEU A 47 31.50 24.79 15.12
CA LEU A 47 30.16 24.20 15.00
C LEU A 47 29.71 23.42 16.25
N GLN A 48 30.63 23.00 17.12
CA GLN A 48 30.30 22.40 18.42
C GLN A 48 29.91 23.46 19.48
N SER A 49 30.20 24.74 19.23
CA SER A 49 29.83 25.83 20.13
C SER A 49 28.38 26.28 19.90
N PRO A 50 27.68 26.81 20.94
CA PRO A 50 26.34 27.36 20.76
C PRO A 50 26.25 28.44 19.67
N PRO A 51 27.21 29.40 19.56
CA PRO A 51 27.23 30.36 18.47
C PRO A 51 27.38 29.74 17.07
N GLY A 52 28.27 28.76 16.91
CA GLY A 52 28.46 28.11 15.61
C GLY A 52 27.28 27.26 15.16
N MET A 53 26.64 26.56 16.10
CA MET A 53 25.40 25.84 15.82
C MET A 53 24.26 26.80 15.42
N ALA A 54 24.17 27.98 16.06
CA ALA A 54 23.20 29.01 15.69
C ALA A 54 23.47 29.57 14.27
N ALA A 55 24.73 29.83 13.94
CA ALA A 55 25.13 30.29 12.60
C ALA A 55 24.78 29.25 11.51
N PHE A 56 25.03 27.96 11.77
CA PHE A 56 24.63 26.88 10.86
C PHE A 56 23.11 26.82 10.67
N GLN A 57 22.34 26.91 11.75
CA GLN A 57 20.88 26.94 11.65
C GLN A 57 20.37 28.12 10.84
N GLN A 58 20.96 29.30 11.02
CA GLN A 58 20.60 30.49 10.26
C GLN A 58 20.91 30.32 8.77
N ALA A 59 22.11 29.82 8.42
CA ALA A 59 22.49 29.57 7.04
C ALA A 59 21.54 28.57 6.36
N VAL A 60 21.19 27.46 7.02
CA VAL A 60 20.22 26.48 6.49
C VAL A 60 18.83 27.10 6.32
N ARG A 61 18.36 27.92 7.26
CA ARG A 61 17.07 28.62 7.14
C ARG A 61 17.07 29.61 5.99
N GLN A 62 18.19 30.28 5.75
CA GLN A 62 18.34 31.21 4.63
C GLN A 62 18.31 30.46 3.29
N LEU A 63 19.03 29.35 3.15
CA LEU A 63 18.94 28.49 1.95
C LEU A 63 17.52 27.98 1.68
N VAL A 64 16.72 27.76 2.74
CA VAL A 64 15.31 27.41 2.60
C VAL A 64 14.46 28.61 2.19
N ALA A 65 14.70 29.78 2.78
CA ALA A 65 13.99 31.02 2.44
C ALA A 65 14.23 31.43 0.97
N GLU A 66 15.46 31.26 0.49
CA GLU A 66 15.87 31.56 -0.89
C GLU A 66 15.55 30.41 -1.87
N GLN A 67 14.81 29.39 -1.42
CA GLN A 67 14.38 28.25 -2.24
C GLN A 67 15.52 27.48 -2.92
N ILE A 68 16.70 27.45 -2.31
CA ILE A 68 17.81 26.59 -2.71
C ILE A 68 17.61 25.18 -2.11
N LEU A 69 17.00 25.13 -0.93
CA LEU A 69 16.56 23.91 -0.24
C LEU A 69 15.05 23.93 0.03
N ALA A 70 14.40 22.77 -0.06
CA ALA A 70 13.04 22.58 0.44
C ALA A 70 13.00 21.46 1.49
N PRO A 71 12.44 21.70 2.70
CA PRO A 71 12.37 20.70 3.75
C PRO A 71 11.50 19.50 3.33
N VAL A 72 11.91 18.30 3.74
CA VAL A 72 11.18 17.04 3.45
C VAL A 72 10.78 16.36 4.76
N GLY A 73 9.53 15.89 4.85
CA GLY A 73 9.00 15.20 6.02
C GLY A 73 8.32 16.13 7.03
N LYS A 74 7.80 15.55 8.12
CA LYS A 74 7.21 16.33 9.23
C LYS A 74 8.30 17.15 9.92
N LYS A 75 7.96 18.35 10.39
CA LYS A 75 8.86 19.18 11.20
C LYS A 75 9.25 18.40 12.45
N PRO A 76 10.51 18.01 12.62
CA PRO A 76 10.89 17.13 13.72
C PRO A 76 11.02 17.92 15.03
N ALA A 77 10.83 17.24 16.16
CA ALA A 77 11.16 17.75 17.49
C ALA A 77 12.68 17.65 17.74
N THR A 78 13.50 18.13 16.81
CA THR A 78 14.95 18.20 16.99
C THR A 78 15.29 19.41 17.86
N PRO A 79 16.32 19.33 18.73
CA PRO A 79 16.78 20.47 19.54
C PRO A 79 17.14 21.71 18.70
N GLN A 80 17.44 21.52 17.41
CA GLN A 80 17.83 22.56 16.46
C GLN A 80 16.67 23.08 15.59
N GLY A 81 15.51 22.41 15.62
CA GLY A 81 14.33 22.78 14.82
C GLY A 81 14.48 22.65 13.29
N LEU A 82 15.54 22.00 12.81
CA LEU A 82 15.81 21.74 11.39
C LEU A 82 15.27 20.37 10.95
N HIS A 83 14.86 20.27 9.68
CA HIS A 83 14.49 18.99 9.06
C HIS A 83 15.72 18.11 8.85
N LEU A 84 15.56 16.78 8.95
CA LEU A 84 16.64 15.81 8.73
C LEU A 84 17.01 15.64 7.25
N LYS A 85 16.14 16.07 6.33
CA LYS A 85 16.28 15.87 4.89
C LYS A 85 15.73 17.07 4.12
N TYR A 86 16.46 17.47 3.08
CA TYR A 86 16.09 18.55 2.18
C TYR A 86 16.14 18.10 0.72
N ARG A 87 15.27 18.67 -0.11
CA ARG A 87 15.31 18.58 -1.57
C ARG A 87 16.14 19.75 -2.10
N VAL A 88 17.13 19.46 -2.95
CA VAL A 88 17.97 20.49 -3.59
C VAL A 88 17.26 21.06 -4.82
N ILE A 89 17.26 22.39 -4.95
CA ILE A 89 16.63 23.12 -6.05
C ILE A 89 17.72 23.78 -6.89
N LYS A 90 18.07 23.17 -8.03
CA LYS A 90 19.25 23.53 -8.85
C LYS A 90 19.06 24.74 -9.77
N SER A 91 17.84 25.25 -9.89
CA SER A 91 17.54 26.40 -10.74
C SER A 91 16.39 27.14 -10.10
N PRO A 92 16.60 27.96 -9.05
CA PRO A 92 15.54 28.77 -8.47
C PRO A 92 14.90 29.59 -9.60
N VAL A 93 13.63 29.30 -9.87
CA VAL A 93 12.79 30.03 -10.79
C VAL A 93 12.43 31.23 -9.96
N ILE A 94 12.95 32.38 -10.38
CA ILE A 94 12.51 33.66 -9.85
C ILE A 94 11.01 33.68 -10.13
N PHE A 95 10.21 33.58 -9.06
CA PHE A 95 8.76 33.68 -9.17
C PHE A 95 8.44 35.14 -9.45
N ASP A 96 8.28 35.46 -10.72
CA ASP A 96 7.77 36.75 -11.15
C ASP A 96 6.25 36.69 -11.38
N ALA A 97 5.66 37.87 -11.59
CA ALA A 97 4.24 37.97 -11.90
C ALA A 97 3.84 37.21 -13.18
N GLY A 98 4.78 36.99 -14.10
CA GLY A 98 4.57 36.21 -15.33
C GLY A 98 4.33 34.73 -15.04
N CYS A 99 5.13 34.12 -14.18
CA CYS A 99 4.94 32.74 -13.74
C CYS A 99 3.59 32.52 -13.06
N ALA A 100 3.14 33.46 -12.23
CA ALA A 100 1.84 33.38 -11.57
C ALA A 100 0.69 33.39 -12.59
N ALA A 101 0.76 34.30 -13.57
CA ALA A 101 -0.23 34.41 -14.64
C ALA A 101 -0.29 33.14 -15.50
N ASP A 102 0.85 32.53 -15.80
CA ASP A 102 0.92 31.28 -16.56
C ASP A 102 0.26 30.12 -15.80
N ILE A 103 0.52 29.99 -14.50
CA ILE A 103 -0.12 28.96 -13.65
C ILE A 103 -1.64 29.12 -13.66
N ILE A 104 -2.12 30.35 -13.45
CA ILE A 104 -3.56 30.67 -13.43
C ILE A 104 -4.21 30.33 -14.78
N ARG A 105 -3.52 30.60 -15.90
CA ARG A 105 -4.04 30.33 -17.25
C ARG A 105 -4.02 28.84 -17.61
N SER A 106 -3.00 28.10 -17.19
CA SER A 106 -2.86 26.68 -17.53
C SER A 106 -3.85 25.80 -16.76
N ILE A 107 -4.08 26.06 -15.47
CA ILE A 107 -4.87 25.18 -14.62
C ILE A 107 -6.38 25.50 -14.75
N ALA A 108 -7.16 24.56 -15.25
CA ALA A 108 -8.60 24.72 -15.41
C ALA A 108 -9.39 24.31 -14.14
N PRO A 109 -10.48 25.02 -13.77
CA PRO A 109 -11.39 24.59 -12.72
C PRO A 109 -11.96 23.17 -12.99
N PRO A 110 -12.24 22.37 -11.94
CA PRO A 110 -12.23 22.69 -10.52
C PRO A 110 -10.85 22.54 -9.83
N ALA A 111 -9.76 22.37 -10.60
CA ALA A 111 -8.43 22.19 -10.01
C ALA A 111 -7.97 23.43 -9.21
N VAL A 112 -7.24 23.19 -8.13
CA VAL A 112 -6.70 24.24 -7.25
C VAL A 112 -5.29 24.66 -7.63
N LEU A 113 -4.98 25.93 -7.39
CA LEU A 113 -3.71 26.56 -7.78
C LEU A 113 -2.67 26.57 -6.66
N ASP A 114 -3.10 26.44 -5.40
CA ASP A 114 -2.31 26.68 -4.18
C ASP A 114 -0.94 26.02 -4.18
N TYR A 115 -0.89 24.74 -4.57
CA TYR A 115 0.35 23.97 -4.57
C TYR A 115 1.37 24.56 -5.55
N TYR A 116 0.94 24.86 -6.77
CA TYR A 116 1.83 25.28 -7.85
C TYR A 116 2.22 26.75 -7.74
N LEU A 117 1.36 27.61 -7.20
CA LEU A 117 1.73 28.99 -6.84
C LEU A 117 2.85 29.01 -5.79
N LYS A 118 2.82 28.09 -4.81
CA LYS A 118 3.87 27.93 -3.79
C LYS A 118 5.09 27.16 -4.30
N ASN A 119 4.96 26.41 -5.39
CA ASN A 119 6.02 25.56 -5.93
C ASN A 119 6.13 25.68 -7.47
N PRO A 120 6.56 26.84 -8.02
CA PRO A 120 6.59 27.09 -9.47
C PRO A 120 7.49 26.12 -10.25
N GLN A 121 8.51 25.57 -9.59
CA GLN A 121 9.37 24.52 -10.15
C GLN A 121 8.64 23.24 -10.48
N ASP A 122 7.76 22.85 -9.55
CA ASP A 122 6.96 21.66 -9.71
C ASP A 122 5.95 21.88 -10.85
N PHE A 123 5.46 23.12 -11.05
CA PHE A 123 4.60 23.48 -12.19
C PHE A 123 5.33 23.28 -13.52
N LYS A 124 6.52 23.86 -13.71
CA LYS A 124 7.28 23.68 -14.96
C LYS A 124 7.52 22.21 -15.29
N ARG A 125 7.80 21.38 -14.28
CA ARG A 125 8.00 19.94 -14.46
C ARG A 125 6.70 19.19 -14.79
N ASP A 126 5.58 19.66 -14.26
CA ASP A 126 4.26 19.01 -14.42
C ASP A 126 3.42 19.61 -15.54
N GLN A 127 3.86 20.68 -16.16
CA GLN A 127 3.12 21.44 -17.16
C GLN A 127 2.55 20.56 -18.27
N PRO A 128 3.28 19.61 -18.89
CA PRO A 128 2.70 18.75 -19.92
C PRO A 128 1.51 17.93 -19.42
N ILE A 129 1.55 17.48 -18.15
CA ILE A 129 0.48 16.69 -17.53
C ILE A 129 -0.70 17.62 -17.16
N ILE A 130 -0.39 18.79 -16.60
CA ILE A 130 -1.38 19.80 -16.22
C ILE A 130 -2.16 20.27 -17.44
N ASP A 131 -1.50 20.50 -18.57
CA ASP A 131 -2.13 20.97 -19.79
C ASP A 131 -3.11 19.92 -20.33
N ILE A 132 -2.73 18.63 -20.35
CA ILE A 132 -3.62 17.52 -20.74
C ILE A 132 -4.85 17.46 -19.83
N ILE A 133 -4.65 17.45 -18.50
CA ILE A 133 -5.75 17.39 -17.53
C ILE A 133 -6.65 18.62 -17.66
N SER A 134 -6.08 19.81 -17.75
CA SER A 134 -6.83 21.06 -17.81
C SER A 134 -7.60 21.21 -19.12
N ASN A 135 -7.03 20.78 -20.24
CA ASN A 135 -7.75 20.71 -21.51
C ASN A 135 -8.92 19.74 -21.44
N PHE A 136 -8.75 18.59 -20.78
CA PHE A 136 -9.84 17.66 -20.53
C PHE A 136 -10.94 18.27 -19.64
N LEU A 137 -10.57 18.96 -18.56
CA LEU A 137 -11.53 19.61 -17.66
C LEU A 137 -12.34 20.72 -18.35
N ARG A 138 -11.82 21.36 -19.39
CA ARG A 138 -12.57 22.36 -20.16
C ARG A 138 -13.67 21.76 -21.04
N GLN A 139 -13.69 20.44 -21.24
CA GLN A 139 -14.68 19.78 -22.07
C GLN A 139 -16.03 19.64 -21.32
N PRO A 140 -17.17 19.94 -21.99
CA PRO A 140 -18.48 20.00 -21.36
C PRO A 140 -19.10 18.62 -21.07
N GLN A 141 -18.62 17.56 -21.72
CA GLN A 141 -19.13 16.20 -21.57
C GLN A 141 -17.97 15.26 -21.23
N ARG A 142 -18.06 14.60 -20.08
CA ARG A 142 -17.04 13.66 -19.59
C ARG A 142 -17.73 12.32 -19.37
N SER A 143 -17.54 11.39 -20.30
CA SER A 143 -18.01 10.00 -20.12
C SER A 143 -17.39 9.39 -18.88
N LEU A 144 -18.09 8.55 -18.12
CA LEU A 144 -17.49 7.84 -17.00
C LEU A 144 -16.66 6.66 -17.52
N LEU A 145 -15.35 6.66 -17.28
CA LEU A 145 -14.43 5.59 -17.67
C LEU A 145 -13.76 4.96 -16.46
N THR A 146 -13.13 3.80 -16.62
CA THR A 146 -12.23 3.28 -15.59
C THR A 146 -10.95 4.12 -15.53
N VAL A 147 -10.24 4.10 -14.39
CA VAL A 147 -8.98 4.86 -14.23
C VAL A 147 -7.97 4.53 -15.34
N ASN A 148 -7.84 3.26 -15.71
CA ASN A 148 -6.87 2.84 -16.73
C ASN A 148 -7.29 3.27 -18.14
N GLU A 149 -8.57 3.18 -18.47
CA GLU A 149 -9.10 3.68 -19.75
C GLU A 149 -8.91 5.19 -19.88
N ARG A 150 -9.18 5.98 -18.83
CA ARG A 150 -8.91 7.41 -18.85
C ARG A 150 -7.42 7.70 -18.94
N ALA A 151 -6.59 6.95 -18.22
CA ALA A 151 -5.14 7.09 -18.28
C ALA A 151 -4.63 6.91 -19.72
N TYR A 152 -5.09 5.86 -20.40
CA TYR A 152 -4.77 5.62 -21.80
C TYR A 152 -5.33 6.71 -22.73
N GLN A 153 -6.57 7.14 -22.52
CA GLN A 153 -7.17 8.21 -23.33
C GLN A 153 -6.39 9.53 -23.23
N LEU A 154 -5.95 9.90 -22.03
CA LEU A 154 -5.27 11.17 -21.79
C LEU A 154 -3.77 11.12 -22.10
N PHE A 155 -3.11 9.97 -21.86
CA PHE A 155 -1.64 9.88 -21.84
C PHE A 155 -1.06 8.76 -22.71
N GLY A 156 -1.89 7.90 -23.30
CA GLY A 156 -1.43 6.73 -24.06
C GLY A 156 -0.80 5.63 -23.21
N ASP A 157 -0.94 5.71 -21.88
CA ASP A 157 -0.40 4.76 -20.90
C ASP A 157 -1.48 4.42 -19.87
N GLU A 158 -2.00 3.19 -19.91
CA GLU A 158 -3.05 2.68 -19.03
C GLU A 158 -2.66 2.73 -17.54
N LYS A 159 -1.35 2.66 -17.24
CA LYS A 159 -0.80 2.67 -15.87
C LYS A 159 -0.33 4.04 -15.45
N PHE A 160 -0.57 5.09 -16.24
CA PHE A 160 -0.07 6.44 -15.96
C PHE A 160 -0.49 6.94 -14.57
N PHE A 161 -1.71 6.63 -14.12
CA PHE A 161 -2.20 7.04 -12.80
C PHE A 161 -1.87 6.05 -11.67
N LYS A 162 -1.97 4.73 -11.88
CA LYS A 162 -1.82 3.76 -10.76
C LYS A 162 -0.46 3.06 -10.71
N GLY A 163 0.40 3.24 -11.71
CA GLY A 163 1.71 2.62 -11.79
C GLY A 163 1.66 1.08 -11.72
N ALA A 164 2.82 0.44 -11.58
CA ALA A 164 2.94 -1.01 -11.42
C ALA A 164 3.33 -1.44 -9.98
N GLY A 165 3.23 -0.55 -8.99
CA GLY A 165 3.70 -0.85 -7.62
C GLY A 165 3.18 0.13 -6.56
N LYS A 166 3.67 -0.03 -5.31
CA LYS A 166 3.18 0.71 -4.13
C LYS A 166 3.50 2.22 -4.12
N ASN A 167 4.33 2.70 -5.04
CA ASN A 167 4.68 4.12 -5.12
C ASN A 167 3.67 4.84 -6.01
N ARG A 168 3.18 5.99 -5.54
CA ARG A 168 2.31 6.85 -6.35
C ARG A 168 2.97 7.18 -7.67
N SER A 169 2.20 7.06 -8.74
CA SER A 169 2.70 7.44 -10.05
C SER A 169 2.92 8.96 -10.14
N ARG A 170 3.60 9.38 -11.21
CA ARG A 170 3.69 10.81 -11.53
C ARG A 170 2.30 11.41 -11.76
N GLY A 171 1.44 10.72 -12.52
CA GLY A 171 0.07 11.16 -12.80
C GLY A 171 -0.76 11.37 -11.54
N GLU A 172 -0.76 10.40 -10.62
CA GLU A 172 -1.50 10.51 -9.34
C GLU A 172 -0.95 11.65 -8.48
N THR A 173 0.37 11.83 -8.49
CA THR A 173 1.01 12.94 -7.77
C THR A 173 0.54 14.29 -8.30
N VAL A 174 0.45 14.46 -9.63
CA VAL A 174 -0.03 15.70 -10.27
C VAL A 174 -1.52 15.92 -10.00
N LEU A 175 -2.35 14.89 -10.15
CA LEU A 175 -3.79 14.93 -9.88
C LEU A 175 -4.07 15.48 -8.48
N ARG A 176 -3.39 14.93 -7.48
CA ARG A 176 -3.53 15.38 -6.08
C ARG A 176 -2.98 16.79 -5.83
N ARG A 177 -1.88 17.18 -6.51
CA ARG A 177 -1.35 18.56 -6.42
C ARG A 177 -2.31 19.59 -7.01
N LEU A 178 -3.10 19.19 -8.00
CA LEU A 178 -4.22 19.94 -8.55
C LEU A 178 -5.49 19.87 -7.67
N GLY A 179 -5.44 19.18 -6.52
CA GLY A 179 -6.58 19.01 -5.61
C GLY A 179 -7.70 18.15 -6.18
N LEU A 180 -7.43 17.36 -7.23
CA LEU A 180 -8.41 16.53 -7.91
C LEU A 180 -8.38 15.08 -7.39
N VAL A 181 -9.53 14.43 -7.47
CA VAL A 181 -9.71 12.98 -7.34
C VAL A 181 -10.07 12.37 -8.70
N TYR A 182 -10.08 11.04 -8.78
CA TYR A 182 -10.45 10.33 -10.02
C TYR A 182 -11.85 10.70 -10.52
N ALA A 183 -12.81 10.93 -9.63
CA ALA A 183 -14.17 11.34 -10.01
C ALA A 183 -14.18 12.68 -10.79
N ASP A 184 -13.31 13.63 -10.46
CA ASP A 184 -13.27 14.95 -11.13
C ASP A 184 -12.88 14.85 -12.61
N ILE A 185 -12.05 13.85 -12.93
CA ILE A 185 -11.66 13.53 -14.31
C ILE A 185 -12.55 12.43 -14.92
N GLY A 186 -13.76 12.23 -14.38
CA GLY A 186 -14.75 11.29 -14.91
C GLY A 186 -14.26 9.85 -14.86
N CYS A 187 -13.56 9.47 -13.79
CA CYS A 187 -13.10 8.10 -13.59
C CYS A 187 -13.87 7.40 -12.47
N ARG A 188 -14.08 6.09 -12.64
CA ARG A 188 -14.40 5.15 -11.57
C ARG A 188 -13.24 4.20 -11.35
N GLU A 189 -13.05 3.79 -10.11
CA GLU A 189 -12.12 2.71 -9.80
C GLU A 189 -12.79 1.37 -10.09
N THR A 190 -12.02 0.45 -10.67
CA THR A 190 -12.44 -0.94 -10.83
C THR A 190 -11.82 -1.79 -9.73
N VAL A 191 -12.61 -2.73 -9.23
CA VAL A 191 -12.12 -3.79 -8.35
C VAL A 191 -11.66 -4.95 -9.22
N GLU A 192 -10.53 -5.55 -8.87
CA GLU A 192 -10.06 -6.76 -9.56
C GLU A 192 -11.00 -7.92 -9.23
N PRO A 193 -11.57 -8.62 -10.23
CA PRO A 193 -12.48 -9.73 -9.98
C PRO A 193 -11.72 -10.96 -9.44
N PHE A 194 -12.42 -11.79 -8.67
CA PHE A 194 -11.98 -13.15 -8.34
C PHE A 194 -12.75 -14.18 -9.16
N PHE A 195 -12.17 -15.38 -9.31
CA PHE A 195 -12.89 -16.52 -9.87
C PHE A 195 -13.80 -17.15 -8.82
N SER A 196 -15.04 -17.50 -9.17
CA SER A 196 -15.99 -18.10 -8.24
C SER A 196 -17.06 -18.95 -8.93
N PHE A 197 -17.73 -19.78 -8.13
CA PHE A 197 -18.96 -20.48 -8.50
C PHE A 197 -20.05 -20.14 -7.50
N GLN A 198 -21.26 -19.87 -8.00
CA GLN A 198 -22.44 -19.63 -7.18
C GLN A 198 -23.47 -20.75 -7.35
N SER A 199 -24.23 -21.06 -6.30
CA SER A 199 -25.32 -22.03 -6.37
C SER A 199 -26.47 -21.48 -7.21
N LYS A 200 -27.26 -22.37 -7.84
CA LYS A 200 -28.37 -21.98 -8.73
C LYS A 200 -29.46 -21.18 -8.02
N VAL A 201 -29.58 -21.35 -6.70
CA VAL A 201 -30.58 -20.69 -5.85
C VAL A 201 -29.98 -19.55 -5.03
N PHE A 202 -28.74 -19.14 -5.30
CA PHE A 202 -27.99 -18.16 -4.50
C PHE A 202 -28.81 -16.91 -4.14
N HIS A 203 -29.44 -16.27 -5.12
CA HIS A 203 -30.24 -15.04 -4.88
C HIS A 203 -31.61 -15.29 -4.23
N ALA A 204 -32.08 -16.54 -4.17
CA ALA A 204 -33.34 -16.90 -3.51
C ALA A 204 -33.15 -17.23 -2.02
N LEU A 205 -31.90 -17.40 -1.57
CA LEU A 205 -31.59 -17.76 -0.19
C LEU A 205 -31.54 -16.54 0.72
N ALA A 206 -32.13 -16.67 1.89
CA ALA A 206 -32.10 -15.63 2.93
C ALA A 206 -30.77 -15.60 3.69
N ASN A 207 -30.09 -16.74 3.77
CA ASN A 207 -28.83 -16.95 4.48
C ASN A 207 -27.96 -17.85 3.60
N ARG A 208 -26.71 -17.45 3.36
CA ARG A 208 -25.81 -18.14 2.44
C ARG A 208 -24.49 -18.52 3.13
N ASP A 209 -23.96 -19.68 2.78
CA ASP A 209 -22.62 -20.10 3.18
C ASP A 209 -21.62 -19.83 2.07
N ILE A 210 -20.67 -18.94 2.33
CA ILE A 210 -19.69 -18.45 1.36
C ILE A 210 -18.31 -18.95 1.78
N TYR A 211 -17.65 -19.69 0.90
CA TYR A 211 -16.34 -20.30 1.16
C TYR A 211 -15.27 -19.67 0.28
N ILE A 212 -14.14 -19.31 0.89
CA ILE A 212 -12.94 -18.81 0.23
C ILE A 212 -11.91 -19.92 0.31
N ILE A 213 -11.58 -20.54 -0.83
CA ILE A 213 -10.69 -21.69 -0.91
C ILE A 213 -9.38 -21.24 -1.57
N GLU A 214 -8.27 -21.31 -0.82
CA GLU A 214 -6.98 -20.78 -1.23
C GLU A 214 -6.40 -21.48 -2.47
N ASN A 215 -6.36 -22.82 -2.49
CA ASN A 215 -5.66 -23.59 -3.52
C ASN A 215 -6.59 -24.06 -4.62
N LYS A 216 -6.05 -24.11 -5.85
CA LYS A 216 -6.82 -24.42 -7.07
C LYS A 216 -7.44 -25.81 -7.06
N ASP A 217 -6.67 -26.83 -6.67
CA ASP A 217 -7.12 -28.22 -6.78
C ASP A 217 -8.15 -28.57 -5.70
N THR A 218 -7.96 -28.02 -4.48
CA THR A 218 -8.98 -28.06 -3.42
C THR A 218 -10.22 -27.29 -3.84
N PHE A 219 -10.10 -26.11 -4.46
CA PHE A 219 -11.25 -25.34 -4.94
C PHE A 219 -12.16 -26.16 -5.86
N TRP A 220 -11.58 -26.88 -6.82
CA TRP A 220 -12.35 -27.77 -7.71
C TRP A 220 -12.99 -28.94 -6.98
N SER A 221 -12.22 -29.61 -6.11
CA SER A 221 -12.71 -30.74 -5.31
C SER A 221 -13.84 -30.31 -4.39
N PHE A 222 -13.70 -29.18 -3.71
CA PHE A 222 -14.68 -28.63 -2.79
C PHE A 222 -15.98 -28.25 -3.51
N LYS A 223 -15.89 -27.63 -4.68
CA LYS A 223 -17.06 -27.34 -5.53
C LYS A 223 -17.81 -28.60 -5.91
N GLU A 224 -17.11 -29.63 -6.39
CA GLU A 224 -17.73 -30.89 -6.76
C GLU A 224 -18.47 -31.52 -5.58
N GLN A 225 -17.86 -31.54 -4.39
CA GLN A 225 -18.44 -32.22 -3.23
C GLN A 225 -19.51 -31.40 -2.51
N THR A 226 -19.46 -30.07 -2.53
CA THR A 226 -20.39 -29.22 -1.75
C THR A 226 -21.48 -28.52 -2.58
N MET A 227 -21.31 -28.41 -3.90
CA MET A 227 -22.30 -27.80 -4.80
C MET A 227 -22.92 -28.80 -5.78
N ASP A 228 -22.12 -29.68 -6.38
CA ASP A 228 -22.61 -30.57 -7.45
C ASP A 228 -23.27 -31.85 -6.93
N LYS A 229 -22.93 -32.23 -5.69
CA LYS A 229 -23.37 -33.48 -5.06
C LYS A 229 -24.19 -33.19 -3.79
N PRO A 230 -25.07 -34.13 -3.38
CA PRO A 230 -25.69 -34.07 -2.07
C PRO A 230 -24.63 -34.08 -0.95
N ALA A 231 -24.57 -32.98 -0.20
CA ALA A 231 -23.68 -32.83 0.94
C ALA A 231 -24.38 -32.23 2.15
N ARG A 232 -23.82 -32.54 3.32
CA ARG A 232 -24.16 -31.93 4.61
C ARG A 232 -23.66 -30.50 4.69
N ILE A 233 -22.46 -30.26 4.16
CA ILE A 233 -21.89 -28.93 4.00
C ILE A 233 -22.21 -28.47 2.57
N LYS A 234 -23.04 -27.45 2.46
CA LYS A 234 -23.40 -26.85 1.19
C LYS A 234 -22.75 -25.48 1.09
N ALA A 235 -22.14 -25.21 -0.06
CA ALA A 235 -21.65 -23.90 -0.38
C ALA A 235 -22.64 -23.20 -1.32
N ASP A 236 -22.92 -21.94 -1.04
CA ASP A 236 -23.75 -21.09 -1.87
C ASP A 236 -22.90 -20.20 -2.79
N LEU A 237 -21.70 -19.83 -2.36
CA LEU A 237 -20.67 -19.21 -3.17
C LEU A 237 -19.31 -19.79 -2.78
N ILE A 238 -18.52 -20.20 -3.78
CA ILE A 238 -17.13 -20.62 -3.57
C ILE A 238 -16.24 -19.64 -4.34
N ILE A 239 -15.32 -19.00 -3.64
CA ILE A 239 -14.37 -18.02 -4.15
C ILE A 239 -12.99 -18.67 -4.17
N TYR A 240 -12.29 -18.58 -5.30
CA TYR A 240 -10.89 -19.01 -5.39
C TYR A 240 -9.97 -17.93 -4.82
N GLY A 241 -9.20 -18.27 -3.80
CA GLY A 241 -8.38 -17.33 -3.04
C GLY A 241 -7.09 -16.88 -3.74
N GLU A 242 -6.40 -17.76 -4.47
CA GLU A 242 -5.13 -17.41 -5.15
C GLU A 242 -4.08 -16.82 -4.18
N GLY A 243 -3.97 -17.38 -2.97
CA GLY A 243 -3.06 -16.89 -1.93
C GLY A 243 -3.33 -15.42 -1.55
N LYS A 244 -2.29 -14.58 -1.50
CA LYS A 244 -2.41 -13.15 -1.11
C LYS A 244 -3.27 -12.29 -2.04
N LYS A 245 -3.57 -12.75 -3.26
CA LYS A 245 -4.40 -12.00 -4.21
C LYS A 245 -5.81 -11.76 -3.65
N ILE A 246 -6.34 -12.70 -2.86
CA ILE A 246 -7.67 -12.56 -2.23
C ILE A 246 -7.80 -11.30 -1.40
N ILE A 247 -6.73 -10.83 -0.76
CA ILE A 247 -6.77 -9.64 0.10
C ILE A 247 -7.22 -8.41 -0.71
N SER A 248 -6.73 -8.25 -1.94
CA SER A 248 -7.14 -7.14 -2.81
C SER A 248 -8.41 -7.43 -3.61
N SER A 249 -8.61 -8.66 -4.07
CA SER A 249 -9.75 -9.00 -4.94
C SER A 249 -11.06 -9.24 -4.17
N PHE A 250 -11.01 -9.58 -2.87
CA PHE A 250 -12.20 -9.93 -2.09
C PHE A 250 -13.27 -8.84 -2.07
N ARG A 251 -12.90 -7.56 -2.19
CA ARG A 251 -13.86 -6.46 -2.36
C ARG A 251 -14.89 -6.70 -3.49
N PHE A 252 -14.55 -7.49 -4.51
CA PHE A 252 -15.45 -7.87 -5.60
C PHE A 252 -16.69 -8.65 -5.11
N VAL A 253 -16.68 -9.17 -3.88
CA VAL A 253 -17.83 -9.86 -3.26
C VAL A 253 -19.06 -8.95 -3.13
N GLU A 254 -18.87 -7.64 -3.10
CA GLU A 254 -19.97 -6.65 -3.07
C GLU A 254 -20.89 -6.77 -4.30
N GLU A 255 -20.38 -7.22 -5.44
CA GLU A 255 -21.15 -7.44 -6.67
C GLU A 255 -22.14 -8.62 -6.56
N TYR A 256 -22.00 -9.47 -5.54
CA TYR A 256 -22.89 -10.61 -5.29
C TYR A 256 -24.11 -10.26 -4.41
N ALA A 257 -24.29 -8.97 -4.06
CA ALA A 257 -25.35 -8.52 -3.15
C ALA A 257 -25.41 -9.35 -1.86
N VAL A 258 -24.24 -9.52 -1.24
CA VAL A 258 -24.09 -10.23 0.04
C VAL A 258 -24.78 -9.48 1.18
N ASN A 259 -25.24 -10.23 2.18
CA ASN A 259 -25.96 -9.74 3.34
C ASN A 259 -25.13 -10.00 4.59
N LEU A 260 -24.46 -8.95 5.09
CA LEU A 260 -23.54 -9.01 6.23
C LEU A 260 -24.17 -9.54 7.53
N GLN A 261 -25.50 -9.52 7.65
CA GLN A 261 -26.20 -9.97 8.86
C GLN A 261 -26.65 -11.43 8.81
N ARG A 262 -26.57 -12.06 7.62
CA ARG A 262 -27.17 -13.40 7.40
C ARG A 262 -26.24 -14.37 6.70
N ASP A 263 -25.37 -13.87 5.84
CA ASP A 263 -24.38 -14.67 5.15
C ASP A 263 -23.21 -14.96 6.07
N ARG A 264 -22.66 -16.16 5.92
CA ARG A 264 -21.53 -16.65 6.72
C ARG A 264 -20.35 -16.87 5.79
N PHE A 265 -19.20 -16.34 6.19
CA PHE A 265 -17.99 -16.39 5.38
C PHE A 265 -16.96 -17.29 6.03
N TYR A 266 -16.41 -18.21 5.25
CA TYR A 266 -15.44 -19.19 5.70
C TYR A 266 -14.17 -19.12 4.86
N TYR A 267 -13.01 -19.04 5.51
CA TYR A 267 -11.71 -19.16 4.85
C TYR A 267 -11.14 -20.56 5.06
N PHE A 268 -10.65 -21.17 3.98
CA PHE A 268 -9.91 -22.41 4.04
C PHE A 268 -8.65 -22.29 3.18
N GLY A 269 -7.50 -22.44 3.82
CA GLY A 269 -6.17 -22.45 3.20
C GLY A 269 -5.29 -23.55 3.77
N ASP A 270 -4.01 -23.51 3.43
CA ASP A 270 -3.02 -24.44 3.97
C ASP A 270 -2.91 -24.30 5.50
N LEU A 271 -2.64 -25.41 6.19
CA LEU A 271 -2.33 -25.38 7.62
C LEU A 271 -0.82 -25.14 7.79
N ASP A 272 -0.43 -23.90 7.55
CA ASP A 272 0.94 -23.40 7.66
C ASP A 272 0.95 -21.91 8.10
N PRO A 273 2.12 -21.36 8.49
CA PRO A 273 2.21 -19.95 8.86
C PRO A 273 1.73 -18.97 7.77
N GLU A 274 1.96 -19.23 6.48
CA GLU A 274 1.58 -18.32 5.40
C GLU A 274 0.07 -18.30 5.15
N GLY A 275 -0.60 -19.46 5.11
CA GLY A 275 -2.06 -19.58 4.99
C GLY A 275 -2.77 -18.91 6.17
N ILE A 276 -2.26 -19.07 7.39
CA ILE A 276 -2.77 -18.37 8.58
C ILE A 276 -2.56 -16.85 8.46
N ASN A 277 -1.41 -16.40 7.96
CA ASN A 277 -1.16 -14.98 7.73
C ASN A 277 -2.11 -14.38 6.68
N ILE A 278 -2.41 -15.11 5.60
CA ILE A 278 -3.38 -14.68 4.57
C ILE A 278 -4.77 -14.54 5.19
N TYR A 279 -5.22 -15.54 5.95
CA TYR A 279 -6.48 -15.49 6.69
C TYR A 279 -6.56 -14.26 7.60
N CYS A 280 -5.55 -14.03 8.45
CA CYS A 280 -5.57 -12.94 9.41
C CYS A 280 -5.57 -11.56 8.73
N LEU A 281 -4.80 -11.41 7.65
CA LEU A 281 -4.79 -10.18 6.84
C LEU A 281 -6.15 -9.94 6.18
N LEU A 282 -6.76 -10.98 5.63
CA LEU A 282 -8.07 -10.88 4.99
C LEU A 282 -9.16 -10.51 6.02
N SER A 283 -9.19 -11.19 7.17
CA SER A 283 -10.15 -10.90 8.24
C SER A 283 -9.98 -9.48 8.81
N ALA A 284 -8.74 -8.99 8.94
CA ALA A 284 -8.45 -7.65 9.41
C ALA A 284 -8.81 -6.54 8.40
N GLU A 285 -8.66 -6.79 7.10
CA GLU A 285 -9.02 -5.82 6.04
C GLU A 285 -10.55 -5.73 5.85
N TYR A 286 -11.27 -6.83 6.13
CA TYR A 286 -12.70 -6.97 5.90
C TYR A 286 -13.49 -7.40 7.16
N PRO A 287 -13.36 -6.69 8.29
CA PRO A 287 -13.94 -7.10 9.57
C PRO A 287 -15.47 -7.17 9.55
N GLN A 288 -16.13 -6.42 8.66
CA GLN A 288 -17.58 -6.39 8.52
C GLN A 288 -18.19 -7.70 7.99
N TYR A 289 -17.36 -8.57 7.40
CA TYR A 289 -17.79 -9.86 6.84
C TYR A 289 -17.66 -11.01 7.84
N ASP A 290 -17.03 -10.77 9.01
CA ASP A 290 -16.81 -11.79 10.04
C ASP A 290 -16.29 -13.11 9.47
N ILE A 291 -15.22 -13.04 8.68
CA ILE A 291 -14.66 -14.21 7.98
C ILE A 291 -14.05 -15.16 9.02
N GLN A 292 -14.61 -16.35 9.13
CA GLN A 292 -14.19 -17.38 10.08
C GLN A 292 -13.34 -18.47 9.39
N PRO A 293 -12.40 -19.13 10.08
CA PRO A 293 -11.76 -20.32 9.55
C PRO A 293 -12.79 -21.44 9.33
N PHE A 294 -12.64 -22.20 8.25
CA PHE A 294 -13.44 -23.41 8.03
C PHE A 294 -12.98 -24.54 8.97
N VAL A 295 -13.44 -24.48 10.22
CA VAL A 295 -12.99 -25.35 11.32
C VAL A 295 -13.03 -26.83 10.95
N ALA A 296 -14.12 -27.30 10.32
CA ALA A 296 -14.25 -28.71 9.94
C ALA A 296 -13.19 -29.14 8.90
N GLY A 297 -12.84 -28.26 7.95
CA GLY A 297 -11.78 -28.51 6.98
C GLY A 297 -10.40 -28.60 7.63
N TYR A 298 -10.07 -27.63 8.48
CA TYR A 298 -8.79 -27.62 9.20
C TYR A 298 -8.63 -28.82 10.14
N GLN A 299 -9.68 -29.22 10.84
CA GLN A 299 -9.68 -30.43 11.67
C GLN A 299 -9.42 -31.69 10.82
N ALA A 300 -10.09 -31.82 9.68
CA ALA A 300 -9.90 -32.96 8.79
C ALA A 300 -8.48 -33.03 8.21
N VAL A 301 -7.94 -31.90 7.73
CA VAL A 301 -6.56 -31.80 7.23
C VAL A 301 -5.56 -32.19 8.31
N LEU A 302 -5.74 -31.71 9.54
CA LEU A 302 -4.86 -32.05 10.66
C LEU A 302 -4.90 -33.55 10.98
N GLU A 303 -6.08 -34.17 11.05
CA GLU A 303 -6.20 -35.62 11.27
C GLU A 303 -5.48 -36.43 10.20
N ILE A 304 -5.67 -36.08 8.93
CA ILE A 304 -5.04 -36.78 7.81
C ILE A 304 -3.52 -36.59 7.84
N GLY A 305 -3.06 -35.36 8.09
CA GLY A 305 -1.63 -35.04 8.11
C GLY A 305 -0.90 -35.67 9.29
N LEU A 306 -1.53 -35.79 10.46
CA LEU A 306 -0.94 -36.47 11.63
C LEU A 306 -0.78 -37.99 11.42
N ASN A 307 -1.51 -38.59 10.48
CA ASN A 307 -1.35 -39.99 10.09
C ASN A 307 -0.22 -40.22 9.07
N LYS A 308 0.44 -39.16 8.60
CA LYS A 308 1.55 -39.21 7.64
C LYS A 308 2.84 -38.73 8.30
N ALA A 309 3.98 -39.07 7.68
CA ALA A 309 5.25 -38.52 8.12
C ALA A 309 5.21 -36.97 7.98
N PRO A 310 5.56 -36.22 9.04
CA PRO A 310 5.47 -34.77 9.02
C PRO A 310 6.42 -34.18 7.99
N VAL A 311 5.93 -33.19 7.23
CA VAL A 311 6.71 -32.50 6.22
C VAL A 311 7.09 -31.12 6.75
N LYS A 312 8.37 -30.76 6.66
CA LYS A 312 8.85 -29.44 7.06
C LYS A 312 8.35 -28.36 6.10
N THR A 313 8.06 -27.19 6.65
CA THR A 313 7.69 -26.02 5.86
C THR A 313 8.76 -25.74 4.78
N PRO A 314 8.40 -25.63 3.48
CA PRO A 314 9.38 -25.65 2.38
C PRO A 314 10.32 -24.43 2.33
N LYS A 315 10.06 -23.40 3.15
CA LYS A 315 10.78 -22.12 3.19
C LYS A 315 10.74 -21.56 4.61
N GLU A 316 11.66 -20.65 4.94
CA GLU A 316 11.55 -19.81 6.14
C GLU A 316 10.32 -18.91 6.03
N GLN A 317 9.17 -19.43 6.44
CA GLN A 317 7.94 -18.66 6.57
C GLN A 317 7.96 -17.92 7.91
N ARG A 318 7.47 -16.68 7.91
CA ARG A 318 7.40 -15.89 9.13
C ARG A 318 6.18 -16.32 9.94
N LEU A 319 6.43 -17.01 11.05
CA LEU A 319 5.43 -17.27 12.07
C LEU A 319 5.19 -16.00 12.90
N ILE A 320 4.01 -15.40 12.72
CA ILE A 320 3.57 -14.22 13.48
C ILE A 320 2.69 -14.75 14.62
N LYS A 321 3.18 -14.64 15.87
CA LYS A 321 2.53 -15.26 17.03
C LYS A 321 1.11 -14.76 17.23
N GLU A 322 0.89 -13.47 17.04
CA GLU A 322 -0.41 -12.83 17.20
C GLU A 322 -1.44 -13.37 16.19
N ASN A 323 -1.03 -13.60 14.94
CA ASN A 323 -1.89 -14.19 13.91
C ASN A 323 -2.24 -15.65 14.24
N VAL A 324 -1.26 -16.41 14.73
CA VAL A 324 -1.49 -17.80 15.16
C VAL A 324 -2.46 -17.81 16.34
N GLU A 325 -2.27 -16.98 17.35
CA GLU A 325 -3.19 -16.89 18.50
C GLU A 325 -4.61 -16.53 18.07
N GLN A 326 -4.77 -15.52 17.19
CA GLN A 326 -6.07 -15.14 16.63
C GLN A 326 -6.74 -16.31 15.89
N PHE A 327 -6.00 -17.05 15.06
CA PHE A 327 -6.50 -18.23 14.36
C PHE A 327 -6.91 -19.33 15.34
N LEU A 328 -6.10 -19.60 16.36
CA LEU A 328 -6.36 -20.65 17.34
C LEU A 328 -7.61 -20.40 18.21
N HIS A 329 -8.00 -19.14 18.41
CA HIS A 329 -9.21 -18.78 19.16
C HIS A 329 -10.51 -19.31 18.55
N THR A 330 -10.52 -19.66 17.26
CA THR A 330 -11.71 -20.21 16.60
C THR A 330 -11.86 -21.71 16.80
N PHE A 331 -10.89 -22.36 17.42
CA PHE A 331 -10.86 -23.80 17.68
C PHE A 331 -11.06 -24.11 19.16
N SER A 332 -11.69 -25.24 19.47
CA SER A 332 -11.75 -25.72 20.86
C SER A 332 -10.33 -26.00 21.40
N PRO A 333 -10.09 -25.92 22.73
CA PRO A 333 -8.75 -26.04 23.30
C PRO A 333 -7.94 -27.28 22.87
N PRO A 334 -8.52 -28.49 22.73
CA PRO A 334 -7.77 -29.67 22.28
C PRO A 334 -7.26 -29.55 20.84
N TRP A 335 -8.06 -28.94 19.95
CA TRP A 335 -7.69 -28.71 18.56
C TRP A 335 -6.65 -27.60 18.44
N ALA A 336 -6.85 -26.50 19.19
CA ALA A 336 -5.91 -25.39 19.20
C ALA A 336 -4.51 -25.84 19.66
N ALA A 337 -4.42 -26.68 20.69
CA ALA A 337 -3.15 -27.22 21.19
C ALA A 337 -2.41 -28.04 20.12
N LYS A 338 -3.12 -28.94 19.42
CA LYS A 338 -2.53 -29.76 18.34
C LYS A 338 -2.03 -28.92 17.17
N ILE A 339 -2.82 -27.93 16.74
CA ILE A 339 -2.43 -27.02 15.65
C ILE A 339 -1.20 -26.22 16.06
N LYS A 340 -1.19 -25.66 17.27
CA LYS A 340 -0.07 -24.89 17.79
C LYS A 340 1.22 -25.70 17.82
N GLU A 341 1.18 -26.90 18.39
CA GLU A 341 2.33 -27.80 18.45
C GLU A 341 2.86 -28.12 17.04
N HIS A 342 1.97 -28.42 16.10
CA HIS A 342 2.33 -28.72 14.72
C HIS A 342 3.08 -27.55 14.05
N LEU A 343 2.58 -26.32 14.22
CA LEU A 343 3.18 -25.11 13.66
C LEU A 343 4.52 -24.75 14.34
N GLU A 344 4.61 -24.89 15.67
CA GLU A 344 5.84 -24.62 16.42
C GLU A 344 6.98 -25.58 16.08
N GLN A 345 6.65 -26.82 15.69
CA GLN A 345 7.62 -27.81 15.19
C GLN A 345 8.07 -27.52 13.74
N GLY A 346 7.52 -26.50 13.08
CA GLY A 346 7.88 -26.11 11.71
C GLY A 346 7.34 -27.08 10.65
N PHE A 347 6.21 -27.71 10.94
CA PHE A 347 5.52 -28.57 10.00
C PHE A 347 4.37 -27.84 9.29
N TYR A 348 4.02 -28.34 8.11
CA TYR A 348 2.86 -27.87 7.37
C TYR A 348 2.02 -29.03 6.88
N ILE A 349 0.74 -28.77 6.67
CA ILE A 349 -0.15 -29.70 5.96
C ILE A 349 -0.84 -28.92 4.83
N PRO A 350 -0.63 -29.34 3.56
CA PRO A 350 -1.27 -28.69 2.43
C PRO A 350 -2.77 -28.96 2.45
N GLN A 351 -3.54 -28.02 1.91
CA GLN A 351 -4.99 -28.12 1.78
C GLN A 351 -5.42 -29.38 1.01
N GLU A 352 -4.62 -29.80 0.02
CA GLU A 352 -4.82 -31.00 -0.81
C GLU A 352 -4.73 -32.31 -0.01
N ALA A 353 -4.27 -32.28 1.25
CA ALA A 353 -4.38 -33.45 2.13
C ALA A 353 -5.84 -33.90 2.29
N LEU A 354 -6.79 -32.95 2.24
CA LEU A 354 -8.22 -33.24 2.19
C LEU A 354 -8.65 -33.49 0.74
N SER A 355 -8.48 -34.73 0.28
CA SER A 355 -8.83 -35.13 -1.09
C SER A 355 -10.34 -35.05 -1.36
N ALA A 356 -10.74 -35.09 -2.63
CA ALA A 356 -12.16 -35.17 -3.01
C ALA A 356 -12.89 -36.38 -2.40
N GLU A 357 -12.18 -37.49 -2.18
CA GLU A 357 -12.71 -38.68 -1.51
C GLU A 357 -12.91 -38.46 -0.02
N GLU A 358 -11.92 -37.91 0.68
CA GLU A 358 -12.03 -37.56 2.10
C GLU A 358 -13.13 -36.52 2.34
N MET A 359 -13.26 -35.52 1.46
CA MET A 359 -14.36 -34.57 1.50
C MET A 359 -15.72 -35.25 1.35
N ARG A 360 -15.85 -36.20 0.42
CA ARG A 360 -17.09 -36.96 0.21
C ARG A 360 -17.47 -37.75 1.46
N GLU A 361 -16.52 -38.43 2.08
CA GLU A 361 -16.76 -39.24 3.28
C GLU A 361 -17.15 -38.38 4.49
N ARG A 362 -16.49 -37.24 4.66
CA ARG A 362 -16.68 -36.36 5.83
C ARG A 362 -17.86 -35.43 5.68
N PHE A 363 -18.09 -34.90 4.49
CA PHE A 363 -19.06 -33.84 4.23
C PHE A 363 -20.25 -34.29 3.38
N GLY A 364 -20.17 -35.45 2.73
CA GLY A 364 -21.27 -36.03 1.95
C GLY A 364 -22.45 -36.48 2.81
N VAL A 365 -23.58 -36.71 2.16
CA VAL A 365 -24.73 -37.41 2.78
C VAL A 365 -24.41 -38.92 2.81
N LYS A 366 -24.79 -39.59 3.90
CA LYS A 366 -24.61 -41.05 4.06
C LYS A 366 -25.59 -41.83 3.19
#